data_AF-N1Z8M9-F1
#
_entry.id   AF-N1Z8M9-F1
#
_cell.length_a   1.000
_cell.length_b   1.000
_cell.length_c   1.000
_cell.angle_alpha   90.00
_cell.angle_beta   90.00
_cell.angle_gamma   90.00
#
_symmetry.space_group_name_H-M   'P 1'
#
loop_
_entity.id
_entity.type
_entity.pdbx_description
1 polymer ?
#
loop_
_entity_poly.entity_id
_entity_poly.type
_entity_poly.pdbx_seq_one_letter_code
_entity_poly.pdbx_strand_id
1 'polypeptide(L)'
;MEIKRIFLTKPNTNNEYCSFENQLQTRVIFGNNKFKMLFEANKKNIMETVEREIKYYVNCDNLCNENYFPRPSMLTGEWYLSEINFEDIDFLSIRTAFIGIDLGYKDDYLGLEVTFCYDKNLKLFLLTGVNSESI
;
A
#
# COMPACT_ATOMS: atom_id res chain seq x y z
N MET A 1 7.67 -9.91 -12.92
CA MET A 1 7.88 -8.46 -12.94
C MET A 1 8.66 -8.01 -11.71
N GLU A 2 9.69 -7.19 -11.93
CA GLU A 2 10.37 -6.48 -10.85
C GLU A 2 9.52 -5.29 -10.42
N ILE A 3 9.43 -5.04 -9.11
CA ILE A 3 8.65 -3.93 -8.55
C ILE A 3 9.57 -2.93 -7.85
N LYS A 4 9.21 -1.65 -7.94
CA LYS A 4 9.94 -0.56 -7.32
C LYS A 4 8.98 0.39 -6.62
N ARG A 5 9.26 0.64 -5.34
CA ARG A 5 8.57 1.68 -4.60
C ARG A 5 9.04 3.06 -5.07
N ILE A 6 8.10 3.95 -5.35
CA ILE A 6 8.31 5.38 -5.56
C ILE A 6 7.77 6.16 -4.35
N PHE A 7 8.27 7.38 -4.17
CA PHE A 7 7.86 8.27 -3.10
C PHE A 7 7.29 9.54 -3.70
N LEU A 8 6.03 9.82 -3.38
CA LEU A 8 5.39 11.09 -3.72
C LEU A 8 6.00 12.19 -2.85
N THR A 9 6.20 13.38 -3.43
CA THR A 9 7.14 14.37 -2.89
C THR A 9 6.49 15.63 -2.33
N LYS A 10 5.26 15.97 -2.74
CA LYS A 10 4.60 17.19 -2.28
C LYS A 10 4.10 16.99 -0.84
N PRO A 11 4.36 17.92 0.10
CA PRO A 11 3.86 17.81 1.46
C PRO A 11 2.34 17.65 1.50
N ASN A 12 1.85 16.73 2.35
CA ASN A 12 0.42 16.49 2.54
C ASN A 12 -0.05 17.01 3.91
N THR A 13 0.00 18.34 4.09
CA THR A 13 -0.29 18.98 5.39
C THR A 13 -1.75 18.87 5.79
N ASN A 14 -2.66 18.75 4.82
CA ASN A 14 -4.10 18.62 5.05
C ASN A 14 -4.57 17.16 5.14
N ASN A 15 -3.64 16.20 4.99
CA ASN A 15 -3.92 14.76 5.02
C ASN A 15 -5.00 14.32 3.99
N GLU A 16 -4.91 14.91 2.80
CA GLU A 16 -5.75 14.63 1.64
C GLU A 16 -5.38 13.27 1.02
N TYR A 17 -6.24 12.73 0.16
CA TYR A 17 -5.91 11.54 -0.63
C TYR A 17 -4.77 11.88 -1.60
N CYS A 18 -3.73 11.05 -1.61
CA CYS A 18 -2.65 11.18 -2.58
C CYS A 18 -2.95 10.38 -3.85
N SER A 19 -2.51 10.92 -4.98
CA SER A 19 -2.56 10.29 -6.28
C SER A 19 -1.25 10.51 -7.03
N PHE A 20 -1.01 9.75 -8.09
CA PHE A 20 0.10 10.03 -9.00
C PHE A 20 -0.03 11.41 -9.65
N GLU A 21 -1.23 11.90 -9.92
CA GLU A 21 -1.43 13.25 -10.45
C GLU A 21 -1.01 14.34 -9.45
N ASN A 22 -1.54 14.28 -8.22
CA ASN A 22 -1.35 15.35 -7.26
C ASN A 22 0.02 15.30 -6.57
N GLN A 23 0.68 14.14 -6.54
CA GLN A 23 2.01 13.91 -5.97
C GLN A 23 2.10 14.20 -4.45
N LEU A 24 0.97 14.20 -3.74
CA LEU A 24 0.95 14.38 -2.29
C LEU A 24 1.60 13.18 -1.59
N GLN A 25 2.37 13.44 -0.53
CA GLN A 25 2.90 12.40 0.33
C GLN A 25 1.78 11.53 0.93
N THR A 26 2.14 10.29 1.27
CA THR A 26 1.25 9.29 1.88
C THR A 26 0.35 9.91 2.94
N ARG A 27 -0.95 9.62 2.85
CA ARG A 27 -1.92 9.97 3.88
C ARG A 27 -1.69 9.12 5.12
N VAL A 28 -1.62 9.75 6.29
CA VAL A 28 -1.31 9.04 7.55
C VAL A 28 -2.36 9.38 8.60
N ILE A 29 -3.02 8.35 9.11
CA ILE A 29 -4.11 8.46 10.08
C ILE A 29 -3.76 7.57 11.27
N PHE A 30 -3.44 8.21 12.41
CA PHE A 30 -3.21 7.52 13.67
C PHE A 30 -4.23 8.00 14.69
N GLY A 31 -5.02 7.09 15.25
CA GLY A 31 -6.03 7.43 16.25
C GLY A 31 -5.45 8.04 17.53
N ASN A 32 -4.18 7.76 17.83
CA ASN A 32 -3.44 8.36 18.95
C ASN A 32 -1.91 8.19 18.79
N ASN A 33 -1.15 8.86 19.68
CA ASN A 33 0.31 8.81 19.66
C ASN A 33 0.88 7.40 19.96
N LYS A 34 0.18 6.57 20.73
CA LYS A 34 0.61 5.19 21.02
C LYS A 34 0.63 4.35 19.74
N PHE A 35 -0.40 4.47 18.90
CA PHE A 35 -0.45 3.78 17.60
C PHE A 35 0.64 4.25 16.65
N LYS A 36 0.91 5.56 16.60
CA LYS A 36 2.05 6.10 15.85
C LYS A 36 3.37 5.49 16.30
N MET A 37 3.65 5.51 17.61
CA MET A 37 4.89 4.95 18.16
C MET A 37 5.00 3.44 17.86
N LEU A 38 3.88 2.73 17.95
CA LEU A 38 3.84 1.29 17.72
C LEU A 38 4.10 0.94 16.25
N PHE A 39 3.51 1.70 15.32
CA PHE A 39 3.79 1.59 13.90
C PHE A 39 5.26 1.86 13.61
N GLU A 40 5.82 2.98 14.09
CA GLU A 40 7.22 3.35 13.82
C GLU A 40 8.20 2.31 14.39
N ALA A 41 7.92 1.71 15.55
CA ALA A 41 8.72 0.62 16.11
C ALA A 41 8.71 -0.67 15.27
N ASN A 42 7.68 -0.89 14.46
CA ASN A 42 7.49 -2.10 13.64
C ASN A 42 7.56 -1.85 12.13
N LYS A 43 7.81 -0.60 11.72
CA LYS A 43 7.69 -0.11 10.34
C LYS A 43 8.46 -0.95 9.34
N LYS A 44 9.68 -1.37 9.69
CA LYS A 44 10.50 -2.22 8.82
C LYS A 44 9.78 -3.53 8.48
N ASN A 45 9.33 -4.27 9.49
CA ASN A 45 8.67 -5.57 9.31
C ASN A 45 7.32 -5.43 8.57
N ILE A 46 6.58 -4.36 8.86
CA ILE A 46 5.31 -4.04 8.18
C ILE A 46 5.60 -3.81 6.69
N MET A 47 6.54 -2.92 6.37
CA MET A 47 6.85 -2.58 4.98
C MET A 47 7.45 -3.77 4.21
N GLU A 48 8.31 -4.58 4.83
CA GLU A 48 8.83 -5.82 4.23
C GLU A 48 7.70 -6.81 3.90
N THR A 49 6.68 -6.89 4.78
CA THR A 49 5.50 -7.72 4.51
C THR A 49 4.69 -7.16 3.34
N VAL A 50 4.39 -5.86 3.34
CA VAL A 50 3.67 -5.19 2.24
C VAL A 50 4.37 -5.41 0.90
N GLU A 51 5.69 -5.20 0.86
CA GLU A 51 6.50 -5.42 -0.35
C GLU A 51 6.46 -6.87 -0.84
N ARG A 52 6.50 -7.84 0.09
CA ARG A 52 6.36 -9.26 -0.24
C ARG A 52 4.98 -9.56 -0.84
N GLU A 53 3.91 -9.04 -0.23
CA GLU A 53 2.54 -9.29 -0.71
C GLU A 53 2.29 -8.64 -2.07
N ILE A 54 2.79 -7.41 -2.31
CA ILE A 54 2.77 -6.79 -3.65
C ILE A 54 3.50 -7.67 -4.65
N LYS A 55 4.71 -8.12 -4.32
CA LYS A 55 5.52 -8.95 -5.22
C LYS A 55 4.80 -10.25 -5.54
N TYR A 56 4.16 -10.89 -4.55
CA TYR A 56 3.36 -12.08 -4.76
C TYR A 56 2.17 -11.78 -5.69
N TYR A 57 1.42 -10.72 -5.41
CA TYR A 57 0.21 -10.35 -6.16
C TYR A 57 0.50 -10.12 -7.65
N VAL A 58 1.46 -9.26 -7.98
CA VAL A 58 1.75 -8.90 -9.38
C VAL A 58 2.45 -9.99 -10.19
N ASN A 59 2.94 -11.04 -9.53
CA ASN A 59 3.60 -12.19 -10.15
C ASN A 59 2.76 -13.48 -10.08
N CYS A 60 1.54 -13.41 -9.55
CA CYS A 60 0.65 -14.56 -9.47
C CYS A 60 -0.26 -14.58 -10.70
N ASP A 61 -0.05 -15.53 -11.62
CA ASP A 61 -0.82 -15.64 -12.87
C ASP A 61 -2.34 -15.79 -12.63
N ASN A 62 -2.77 -16.28 -11.46
CA ASN A 62 -4.19 -16.38 -11.13
C ASN A 62 -4.82 -15.05 -10.70
N LEU A 63 -4.02 -14.10 -10.21
CA LEU A 63 -4.47 -12.81 -9.70
C LEU A 63 -4.18 -11.65 -10.67
N CYS A 64 -3.05 -11.73 -11.38
CA CYS A 64 -2.52 -10.72 -12.30
C CYS A 64 -2.25 -11.39 -13.66
N ASN A 65 -3.14 -11.21 -14.63
CA ASN A 65 -3.01 -11.76 -15.98
C ASN A 65 -3.77 -10.89 -16.99
N GLU A 66 -3.72 -11.23 -18.28
CA GLU A 66 -4.34 -10.39 -19.32
C GLU A 66 -5.88 -10.36 -19.28
N ASN A 67 -6.53 -11.30 -18.59
CA ASN A 67 -7.99 -11.38 -18.47
C ASN A 67 -8.54 -10.70 -17.21
N TYR A 68 -7.71 -10.47 -16.19
CA TYR A 68 -8.10 -9.90 -14.91
C TYR A 68 -7.25 -8.68 -14.55
N PHE A 69 -7.73 -7.89 -13.61
CA PHE A 69 -7.07 -6.66 -13.19
C PHE A 69 -6.24 -6.91 -11.91
N PRO A 70 -4.97 -6.43 -11.84
CA PRO A 70 -4.24 -5.70 -12.86
C PRO A 70 -3.74 -6.59 -14.00
N ARG A 71 -3.65 -6.02 -15.20
CA ARG A 71 -2.99 -6.67 -16.34
C ARG A 71 -1.48 -6.43 -16.28
N PRO A 72 -0.64 -7.47 -16.35
CA PRO A 72 0.83 -7.30 -16.35
C PRO A 72 1.31 -6.35 -17.45
N SER A 73 0.69 -6.41 -18.64
CA SER A 73 1.01 -5.55 -19.78
C SER A 73 0.78 -4.04 -19.54
N MET A 74 -0.05 -3.70 -18.56
CA MET A 74 -0.40 -2.30 -18.23
C MET A 74 0.41 -1.75 -17.06
N LEU A 75 1.06 -2.61 -16.26
CA LEU A 75 1.83 -2.20 -15.08
C LEU A 75 3.21 -1.66 -15.49
N THR A 76 3.62 -0.55 -14.89
CA THR A 76 4.99 -0.02 -15.08
C THR A 76 6.03 -0.69 -14.19
N GLY A 77 5.59 -1.48 -13.20
CA GLY A 77 6.42 -1.99 -12.11
C GLY A 77 6.65 -0.98 -10.98
N GLU A 78 6.10 0.23 -11.06
CA GLU A 78 6.19 1.23 -9.99
C GLU A 78 4.96 1.18 -9.07
N TRP A 79 5.17 1.44 -7.79
CA TRP A 79 4.09 1.51 -6.80
C TRP A 79 4.43 2.51 -5.69
N TYR A 80 3.43 3.06 -5.01
CA TYR A 80 3.63 3.90 -3.83
C TYR A 80 2.66 3.58 -2.70
N LEU A 81 2.97 4.11 -1.52
CA LEU A 81 2.14 3.97 -0.33
C LEU A 81 1.11 5.10 -0.32
N SER A 82 -0.17 4.78 -0.47
CA SER A 82 -1.24 5.78 -0.54
C SER A 82 -1.74 6.18 0.85
N GLU A 83 -2.02 5.20 1.70
CA GLU A 83 -2.55 5.44 3.04
C GLU A 83 -1.94 4.50 4.09
N ILE A 84 -1.70 5.05 5.28
CA ILE A 84 -1.51 4.30 6.52
C ILE A 84 -2.68 4.69 7.42
N ASN A 85 -3.54 3.74 7.76
CA ASN A 85 -4.62 3.94 8.71
C ASN A 85 -4.46 3.00 9.92
N PHE A 86 -4.37 3.58 11.11
CA PHE A 86 -4.36 2.85 12.37
C PHE A 86 -5.15 3.63 13.44
N GLU A 87 -6.47 3.50 13.38
CA GLU A 87 -7.41 4.19 14.26
C GLU A 87 -8.08 3.26 15.29
N ASP A 88 -8.35 2.02 14.92
CA ASP A 88 -9.15 1.08 15.72
C ASP A 88 -8.34 -0.11 16.29
N ILE A 89 -8.93 -0.73 17.32
CA ILE A 89 -8.47 -1.90 18.10
C ILE A 89 -7.37 -2.72 17.42
N ASP A 90 -6.12 -2.32 17.66
CA ASP A 90 -4.91 -3.04 17.22
C ASP A 90 -4.88 -3.37 15.70
N PHE A 91 -5.72 -2.73 14.88
CA PHE A 91 -5.88 -3.01 13.45
C PHE A 91 -5.24 -1.91 12.60
N LEU A 92 -4.29 -2.32 11.76
CA LEU A 92 -3.54 -1.45 10.86
C LEU A 92 -3.91 -1.80 9.41
N SER A 93 -4.34 -0.80 8.64
CA SER A 93 -4.52 -0.90 7.20
C SER A 93 -3.42 -0.12 6.48
N ILE A 94 -2.81 -0.75 5.48
CA ILE A 94 -1.83 -0.16 4.59
C ILE A 94 -2.38 -0.22 3.17
N ARG A 95 -2.65 0.94 2.57
CA ARG A 95 -3.07 1.03 1.17
C ARG A 95 -1.92 1.43 0.29
N THR A 96 -1.86 0.80 -0.88
CA THR A 96 -0.81 1.01 -1.86
C THR A 96 -1.43 1.22 -3.23
N ALA A 97 -0.75 1.95 -4.09
CA ALA A 97 -1.17 2.16 -5.48
C ALA A 97 -0.06 1.73 -6.44
N PHE A 98 -0.46 1.04 -7.50
CA PHE A 98 0.34 0.65 -8.65
C PHE A 98 0.19 1.70 -9.75
N ILE A 99 1.30 1.96 -10.44
CA ILE A 99 1.31 2.83 -11.60
C ILE A 99 1.13 1.99 -12.86
N GLY A 100 0.20 2.42 -13.70
CA GLY A 100 -0.08 1.80 -14.99
C GLY A 100 -0.01 2.79 -16.15
N ILE A 101 -0.27 2.29 -17.35
CA ILE A 101 -0.31 3.06 -18.60
C ILE A 101 -1.57 2.79 -19.43
N ASP A 102 -2.62 2.27 -18.82
CA ASP A 102 -3.87 1.92 -19.49
C ASP A 102 -4.60 3.14 -20.08
N LEU A 103 -4.37 4.33 -19.53
CA LEU A 103 -4.85 5.62 -20.06
C LEU A 103 -3.96 6.18 -21.19
N GLY A 104 -2.88 5.48 -21.58
CA GLY A 104 -1.91 5.92 -22.57
C GLY A 104 -0.79 6.82 -22.01
N TYR A 105 -0.83 7.13 -20.71
CA TYR A 105 0.21 7.81 -19.95
C TYR A 105 0.30 7.22 -18.54
N LYS A 106 1.37 7.52 -17.80
CA LYS A 106 1.56 7.02 -16.43
C LYS A 106 0.54 7.62 -15.47
N ASP A 107 -0.25 6.79 -14.81
CA ASP A 107 -1.20 7.20 -13.78
C ASP A 107 -1.44 6.09 -12.75
N ASP A 108 -2.22 6.41 -11.72
CA ASP A 108 -2.78 5.41 -10.81
C ASP A 108 -3.60 4.38 -11.59
N TYR A 109 -3.38 3.12 -11.28
CA TYR A 109 -4.05 2.01 -11.96
C TYR A 109 -4.95 1.23 -11.01
N LEU A 110 -4.33 0.61 -9.99
CA LEU A 110 -4.98 -0.23 -8.98
C LEU A 110 -4.11 -0.28 -7.73
N GLY A 111 -4.64 -0.83 -6.65
CA GLY A 111 -3.94 -0.92 -5.39
C GLY A 111 -4.06 -2.25 -4.68
N LEU A 112 -3.45 -2.30 -3.50
CA LEU A 112 -3.70 -3.32 -2.49
C LEU A 112 -4.00 -2.63 -1.18
N GLU A 113 -4.95 -3.20 -0.45
CA GLU A 113 -5.11 -2.98 0.98
C GLU A 113 -4.53 -4.18 1.73
N VAL A 114 -3.46 -3.94 2.47
CA VAL A 114 -2.79 -4.94 3.31
C VAL A 114 -3.13 -4.64 4.77
N THR A 115 -3.80 -5.59 5.41
CA THR A 115 -4.34 -5.43 6.76
C THR A 115 -3.58 -6.26 7.76
N PHE A 116 -3.38 -5.71 8.95
CA PHE A 116 -2.65 -6.33 10.04
C PHE A 116 -3.42 -6.21 11.36
N CYS A 117 -3.21 -7.18 12.24
CA CYS A 117 -3.59 -7.10 13.65
C CYS A 117 -2.33 -7.13 14.52
N TYR A 118 -2.25 -6.26 15.51
CA TYR A 118 -1.14 -6.24 16.46
C TYR A 118 -1.34 -7.27 17.57
N ASP A 119 -0.45 -8.26 17.62
CA ASP A 119 -0.39 -9.23 18.69
C ASP A 119 0.44 -8.67 19.86
N LYS A 120 -0.22 -8.43 20.99
CA LYS A 120 0.43 -7.89 22.21
C LYS A 120 1.41 -8.84 22.88
N ASN A 121 1.19 -10.16 22.75
CA ASN A 121 2.06 -11.17 23.36
C ASN A 121 3.35 -11.31 22.58
N LEU A 122 3.25 -11.35 21.25
CA LEU A 122 4.39 -11.44 20.34
C LEU A 122 5.06 -10.09 20.09
N LYS A 123 4.35 -8.99 20.39
CA LYS A 123 4.73 -7.60 20.11
C LYS A 123 5.02 -7.35 18.63
N LEU A 124 4.20 -7.92 17.76
CA LEU A 124 4.38 -7.88 16.30
C LEU A 124 3.03 -7.67 15.61
N PHE A 125 3.07 -7.11 14.40
CA PHE A 125 1.93 -7.07 13.49
C PHE A 125 1.85 -8.37 12.71
N LEU A 126 0.69 -9.03 12.77
CA LEU A 126 0.38 -10.24 12.02
C LEU A 126 -0.49 -9.86 10.82
N LEU A 127 -0.12 -10.34 9.63
CA LEU A 127 -0.91 -10.16 8.41
C LEU A 127 -2.27 -10.86 8.58
N THR A 128 -3.36 -10.11 8.38
CA THR A 128 -4.73 -10.64 8.48
C THR A 128 -5.44 -10.74 7.15
N GLY A 129 -5.02 -9.96 6.15
CA GLY A 129 -5.64 -10.00 4.83
C GLY A 129 -4.97 -9.10 3.81
N VAL A 130 -5.15 -9.45 2.54
CA VAL A 130 -4.70 -8.69 1.38
C VAL A 130 -5.88 -8.63 0.41
N ASN A 131 -6.34 -7.43 0.09
CA ASN A 131 -7.43 -7.21 -0.86
C ASN A 131 -6.95 -6.32 -2.00
N SER A 132 -7.38 -6.63 -3.21
CA SER A 132 -7.25 -5.72 -4.35
C SER A 132 -8.07 -4.46 -4.08
N GLU A 133 -7.49 -3.30 -4.36
CA GLU A 133 -8.15 -2.02 -4.14
C GLU A 133 -8.31 -1.28 -5.47
N SER A 134 -9.51 -0.76 -5.70
CA SER A 134 -9.81 0.14 -6.82
C SER A 134 -9.53 1.57 -6.39
N ILE A 135 -8.77 2.31 -7.21
CA ILE A 135 -8.36 3.70 -6.98
C ILE A 135 -9.27 4.64 -7.76
#